data_AF-A0A813KZ01-F1
#
_entry.id   AF-A0A813KZ01-F1
#
_cell.length_a   1.000
_cell.length_b   1.000
_cell.length_c   1.000
_cell.angle_alpha   90.00
_cell.angle_beta   90.00
_cell.angle_gamma   90.00
#
_symmetry.space_group_name_H-M   'P 1'
#
loop_
_entity.id
_entity.type
_entity.pdbx_description
1 polymer ?
#
loop_
_entity_poly.entity_id
_entity_poly.type
_entity_poly.pdbx_seq_one_letter_code
_entity_poly.pdbx_strand_id
1 'polypeptide(L)'
;MTRSSHRQLGVAHLGPQLQSAADLAADIAEVLSGRPQVVILDEGAGEADGSAWPALFGELLQGSAIQSFQGAVVVCLSSEGSAQEQTARDLCSVCWSATNGHLLTEEVAKAPALTVPERAEPTFVDELCAASASNPDYASLLSQVTALAADCFDDFEDGEPTIEAAAKRLGWTVVALVSTNSIGKSQLLAYGTYCQESRLGGLYLARVAVPQEHRRKGYASQLVSWMVARLQDSSSKSLWVHAKPLLQIVASKLGFSYLDPACEAKLAMPVDQRESAWMALRLEPEEAAHELPKRLRRQMAKKQRDRR
;
A
#
# COMPACT_ATOMS: atom_id res chain seq x y z
N MET A 1 6.73 -26.55 -11.45
CA MET A 1 5.41 -26.63 -10.79
C MET A 1 4.33 -26.42 -11.84
N THR A 2 3.74 -27.50 -12.31
CA THR A 2 2.57 -27.48 -13.18
C THR A 2 1.40 -26.90 -12.37
N ARG A 3 0.87 -25.75 -12.78
CA ARG A 3 -0.39 -25.22 -12.22
C ARG A 3 -1.49 -26.23 -12.54
N SER A 4 -1.82 -27.10 -11.58
CA SER A 4 -3.03 -27.91 -11.66
C SER A 4 -4.20 -26.95 -11.64
N SER A 5 -4.81 -26.73 -12.81
CA SER A 5 -6.12 -26.10 -12.90
C SER A 5 -7.08 -26.95 -12.06
N HIS A 6 -7.43 -26.46 -10.87
CA HIS A 6 -8.54 -27.00 -10.09
C HIS A 6 -9.78 -26.79 -10.96
N ARG A 7 -10.28 -27.85 -11.60
CA ARG A 7 -11.34 -27.73 -12.60
C ARG A 7 -12.64 -27.18 -12.03
N GLN A 8 -12.85 -27.23 -10.71
CA GLN A 8 -13.97 -26.59 -10.01
C GLN A 8 -13.52 -26.22 -8.59
N LEU A 9 -13.48 -24.92 -8.28
CA LEU A 9 -13.32 -24.42 -6.91
C LEU A 9 -14.73 -24.29 -6.32
N GLY A 10 -15.07 -25.15 -5.38
CA GLY A 10 -16.29 -25.06 -4.57
C GLY A 10 -16.17 -23.90 -3.59
N VAL A 11 -17.06 -22.93 -3.75
CA VAL A 11 -17.15 -21.74 -2.89
C VAL A 11 -18.52 -21.74 -2.24
N ALA A 12 -18.53 -21.61 -0.91
CA ALA A 12 -19.74 -21.42 -0.12
C ALA A 12 -19.79 -19.99 0.40
N HIS A 13 -20.96 -19.35 0.31
CA HIS A 13 -21.18 -18.00 0.82
C HIS A 13 -22.17 -18.04 1.99
N LEU A 14 -21.71 -17.65 3.16
CA LEU A 14 -22.49 -17.52 4.39
C LEU A 14 -22.62 -16.03 4.69
N GLY A 15 -23.86 -15.53 4.80
CA GLY A 15 -24.13 -14.11 4.96
C GLY A 15 -25.51 -13.86 5.59
N PRO A 16 -26.03 -12.64 5.50
CA PRO A 16 -27.28 -12.21 6.16
C PRO A 16 -28.53 -13.03 5.83
N GLN A 17 -28.50 -13.83 4.75
CA GLN A 17 -29.57 -14.78 4.43
C GLN A 17 -29.78 -15.87 5.50
N LEU A 18 -28.86 -16.01 6.46
CA LEU A 18 -28.99 -16.88 7.63
C LEU A 18 -29.82 -16.15 8.69
N GLN A 19 -31.14 -16.36 8.64
CA GLN A 19 -32.12 -15.56 9.39
C GLN A 19 -32.28 -15.95 10.88
N SER A 20 -31.66 -17.03 11.34
CA SER A 20 -31.99 -17.70 12.61
C SER A 20 -30.77 -18.25 13.35
N ALA A 21 -30.65 -17.92 14.65
CA ALA A 21 -29.67 -18.50 15.56
C ALA A 21 -29.85 -20.01 15.76
N ALA A 22 -31.12 -20.45 15.76
CA ALA A 22 -31.50 -21.82 16.07
C ALA A 22 -31.04 -22.80 14.98
N ASP A 23 -30.95 -22.32 13.74
CA ASP A 23 -30.63 -23.15 12.57
C ASP A 23 -29.20 -22.93 12.05
N LEU A 24 -28.51 -21.89 12.53
CA LEU A 24 -27.17 -21.51 12.08
C LEU A 24 -26.18 -22.69 12.06
N ALA A 25 -26.10 -23.47 13.14
CA ALA A 25 -25.21 -24.62 13.22
C ALA A 25 -25.56 -25.72 12.21
N ALA A 26 -26.85 -25.93 11.95
CA ALA A 26 -27.32 -26.92 10.98
C ALA A 26 -27.05 -26.45 9.55
N ASP A 27 -27.34 -25.19 9.24
CA ASP A 27 -27.09 -24.58 7.93
C ASP A 27 -25.59 -24.59 7.57
N ILE A 28 -24.72 -24.25 8.54
CA ILE A 28 -23.27 -24.36 8.35
C ILE A 28 -22.86 -25.80 8.12
N ALA A 29 -23.35 -26.74 8.92
CA ALA A 29 -23.02 -28.15 8.77
C ALA A 29 -23.46 -28.69 7.40
N GLU A 30 -24.64 -28.29 6.92
CA GLU A 30 -25.14 -28.62 5.59
C GLU A 30 -24.23 -28.04 4.49
N VAL A 31 -23.91 -26.74 4.56
CA VAL A 31 -23.04 -26.08 3.59
C VAL A 31 -21.64 -26.72 3.57
N LEU A 32 -21.06 -27.01 4.74
CA LEU A 32 -19.76 -27.67 4.85
C LEU A 32 -19.79 -29.13 4.42
N SER A 33 -20.95 -29.80 4.48
CA SER A 33 -21.11 -31.17 3.97
C SER A 33 -20.88 -31.26 2.44
N GLY A 34 -21.10 -30.15 1.73
CA GLY A 34 -20.75 -29.97 0.33
C GLY A 34 -19.24 -29.93 0.04
N ARG A 35 -18.41 -29.98 1.08
CA ARG A 35 -16.93 -29.94 1.02
C ARG A 35 -16.38 -28.79 0.17
N PRO A 36 -16.82 -27.53 0.40
CA PRO A 36 -16.26 -26.38 -0.29
C PRO A 36 -14.75 -26.28 0.02
N GLN A 37 -13.98 -25.71 -0.91
CA GLN A 37 -12.58 -25.35 -0.68
C GLN A 37 -12.45 -23.93 -0.11
N VAL A 38 -13.43 -23.06 -0.37
CA VAL A 38 -13.47 -21.69 0.15
C VAL A 38 -14.83 -21.42 0.80
N VAL A 39 -14.82 -20.83 1.98
CA VAL A 39 -16.00 -20.30 2.67
C VAL A 39 -15.85 -18.80 2.80
N ILE A 40 -16.84 -18.05 2.32
CA ILE A 40 -16.94 -16.59 2.46
C ILE A 40 -17.94 -16.31 3.57
N LEU A 41 -17.51 -15.57 4.59
CA LEU A 41 -18.32 -15.09 5.70
C LEU A 41 -18.55 -13.59 5.49
N ASP A 42 -19.77 -13.18 5.20
CA ASP A 42 -20.12 -11.78 4.93
C ASP A 42 -20.88 -11.17 6.11
N GLU A 43 -20.31 -10.15 6.73
CA GLU A 43 -20.96 -9.37 7.79
C GLU A 43 -22.25 -8.69 7.29
N GLY A 44 -22.40 -8.49 5.98
CA GLY A 44 -23.57 -7.86 5.39
C GLY A 44 -23.55 -6.35 5.57
N ALA A 45 -23.27 -5.62 4.49
CA ALA A 45 -23.28 -4.17 4.54
C ALA A 45 -24.72 -3.64 4.63
N GLY A 46 -25.07 -2.99 5.76
CA GLY A 46 -26.10 -1.95 5.75
C GLY A 46 -27.54 -2.31 6.11
N GLU A 47 -27.82 -3.40 6.82
CA GLU A 47 -29.14 -3.54 7.47
C GLU A 47 -29.15 -2.76 8.79
N ALA A 48 -29.43 -1.46 8.69
CA ALA A 48 -29.47 -0.52 9.81
C ALA A 48 -30.59 -0.79 10.83
N ASP A 49 -31.48 -1.75 10.58
CA ASP A 49 -32.64 -2.03 11.43
C ASP A 49 -32.69 -3.51 11.86
N GLY A 50 -32.12 -3.81 13.03
CA GLY A 50 -32.56 -4.93 13.86
C GLY A 50 -32.13 -6.35 13.48
N SER A 51 -31.12 -6.55 12.62
CA SER A 51 -30.68 -7.93 12.30
C SER A 51 -29.89 -8.55 13.46
N ALA A 52 -30.24 -9.79 13.83
CA ALA A 52 -29.47 -10.60 14.80
C ALA A 52 -28.08 -11.00 14.25
N TRP A 53 -27.82 -10.68 12.98
CA TRP A 53 -26.69 -11.17 12.21
C TRP A 53 -25.32 -10.78 12.79
N PRO A 54 -25.05 -9.55 13.28
CA PRO A 54 -23.74 -9.24 13.87
C PRO A 54 -23.38 -10.11 15.08
N ALA A 55 -24.38 -10.50 15.90
CA ALA A 55 -24.18 -11.41 17.01
C ALA A 55 -23.94 -12.85 16.52
N LEU A 56 -24.75 -13.31 15.56
CA LEU A 56 -24.59 -14.61 14.90
C LEU A 56 -23.28 -14.75 14.15
N PHE A 57 -22.81 -13.67 13.53
CA PHE A 57 -21.54 -13.59 12.83
C PHE A 57 -20.38 -13.72 13.82
N GLY A 58 -20.48 -13.08 14.98
CA GLY A 58 -19.54 -13.29 16.09
C GLY A 58 -19.50 -14.75 16.57
N GLU A 59 -20.67 -15.36 16.78
CA GLU A 59 -20.79 -16.78 17.15
C GLU A 59 -20.23 -17.71 16.07
N LEU A 60 -20.48 -17.40 14.80
CA LEU A 60 -20.00 -18.14 13.63
C LEU A 60 -18.48 -18.16 13.56
N LEU A 61 -17.84 -17.00 13.73
CA LEU A 61 -16.39 -16.87 13.74
C LEU A 61 -15.76 -17.69 14.89
N GLN A 62 -16.44 -17.77 16.03
CA GLN A 62 -15.99 -18.54 17.19
C GLN A 62 -16.41 -20.03 17.12
N GLY A 63 -17.21 -20.42 16.13
CA GLY A 63 -17.75 -21.77 15.98
C GLY A 63 -16.69 -22.80 15.62
N SER A 64 -16.79 -24.00 16.22
CA SER A 64 -15.86 -25.11 15.98
C SER A 64 -15.86 -25.59 14.52
N ALA A 65 -16.97 -25.43 13.81
CA ALA A 65 -17.08 -25.75 12.38
C ALA A 65 -16.13 -24.93 11.51
N ILE A 66 -16.05 -23.61 11.76
CA ILE A 66 -15.13 -22.71 11.05
C ILE A 66 -13.69 -22.95 11.51
N GLN A 67 -13.45 -23.12 12.81
CA GLN A 67 -12.11 -23.36 13.35
C GLN A 67 -11.48 -24.69 12.89
N SER A 68 -12.29 -25.71 12.65
CA SER A 68 -11.83 -27.03 12.17
C SER A 68 -11.79 -27.16 10.65
N PHE A 69 -12.32 -26.19 9.92
CA PHE A 69 -12.36 -26.19 8.46
C PHE A 69 -10.95 -26.19 7.87
N GLN A 70 -10.67 -27.12 6.96
CA GLN A 70 -9.35 -27.31 6.36
C GLN A 70 -9.15 -26.52 5.04
N GLY A 71 -10.16 -25.75 4.61
CA GLY A 71 -10.10 -24.90 3.43
C GLY A 71 -9.75 -23.45 3.74
N ALA A 72 -9.93 -22.56 2.77
CA ALA A 72 -9.75 -21.13 2.95
C ALA A 72 -11.02 -20.48 3.50
N VAL A 73 -10.88 -19.62 4.51
CA VAL A 73 -11.96 -18.78 5.03
C VAL A 73 -11.68 -17.34 4.61
N VAL A 74 -12.66 -16.68 4.01
CA VAL A 74 -12.62 -15.26 3.66
C VAL A 74 -13.66 -14.56 4.53
N VAL A 75 -13.25 -13.57 5.29
CA VAL A 75 -14.15 -12.80 6.15
C VAL A 75 -14.31 -11.39 5.55
N CYS A 76 -15.51 -11.05 5.12
CA CYS A 76 -15.86 -9.74 4.58
C CYS A 76 -16.47 -8.91 5.70
N LEU A 77 -15.82 -7.78 6.01
CA LEU A 77 -16.24 -6.85 7.05
C LEU A 77 -16.67 -5.53 6.41
N SER A 78 -17.68 -4.90 7.00
CA SER A 78 -18.27 -3.67 6.51
C SER A 78 -17.60 -2.40 7.06
N SER A 79 -16.93 -2.50 8.22
CA SER A 79 -16.27 -1.38 8.88
C SER A 79 -14.94 -1.76 9.52
N GLU A 80 -13.95 -0.87 9.41
CA GLU A 80 -12.71 -0.92 10.19
C GLU A 80 -12.97 -0.45 11.64
N GLY A 81 -12.27 -1.03 12.61
CA GLY A 81 -12.35 -0.73 14.05
C GLY A 81 -13.42 -1.50 14.83
N SER A 82 -14.12 -2.47 14.24
CA SER A 82 -15.18 -3.23 14.93
C SER A 82 -14.63 -4.36 15.80
N ALA A 83 -15.40 -4.82 16.80
CA ALA A 83 -15.04 -6.00 17.60
C ALA A 83 -14.95 -7.28 16.73
N GLN A 84 -15.76 -7.33 15.68
CA GLN A 84 -15.77 -8.37 14.65
C GLN A 84 -14.46 -8.37 13.85
N GLU A 85 -13.91 -7.20 13.53
CA GLU A 85 -12.61 -7.10 12.87
C GLU A 85 -11.50 -7.73 13.69
N GLN A 86 -11.45 -7.43 15.00
CA GLN A 86 -10.45 -8.03 15.87
C GLN A 86 -10.58 -9.57 15.90
N THR A 87 -11.82 -10.08 16.00
CA THR A 87 -12.09 -11.52 15.97
C THR A 87 -11.67 -12.15 14.63
N ALA A 88 -11.95 -11.49 13.50
CA ALA A 88 -11.56 -11.96 12.18
C ALA A 88 -10.03 -11.97 12.01
N ARG A 89 -9.33 -10.96 12.54
CA ARG A 89 -7.86 -10.90 12.56
C ARG A 89 -7.24 -12.06 13.35
N ASP A 90 -7.88 -12.52 14.41
CA ASP A 90 -7.38 -13.66 15.18
C ASP A 90 -7.50 -15.00 14.41
N LEU A 91 -8.46 -15.10 13.49
CA LEU A 91 -8.69 -16.29 12.65
C LEU A 91 -7.86 -16.29 11.36
N CYS A 92 -7.69 -15.11 10.76
CA CYS A 92 -7.09 -14.97 9.44
C CYS A 92 -5.57 -14.75 9.52
N SER A 93 -4.82 -15.30 8.56
CA SER A 93 -3.38 -15.01 8.41
C SER A 93 -3.10 -13.81 7.50
N VAL A 94 -4.11 -13.37 6.76
CA VAL A 94 -3.99 -12.31 5.75
C VAL A 94 -5.24 -11.44 5.82
N CYS A 95 -5.05 -10.12 5.79
CA CYS A 95 -6.11 -9.13 5.72
C CYS A 95 -6.02 -8.43 4.35
N TRP A 96 -7.18 -8.18 3.75
CA TRP A 96 -7.30 -7.34 2.58
C TRP A 96 -8.14 -6.12 2.91
N SER A 97 -7.57 -4.93 2.73
CA SER A 97 -8.30 -3.67 2.90
C SER A 97 -8.43 -2.96 1.57
N ALA A 98 -9.59 -2.34 1.33
CA ALA A 98 -9.83 -1.55 0.15
C ALA A 98 -9.61 -0.06 0.49
N THR A 99 -8.46 0.50 0.08
CA THR A 99 -8.14 1.92 0.32
C THR A 99 -7.96 2.61 -1.02
N ASN A 100 -8.72 3.70 -1.25
CA ASN A 100 -8.66 4.50 -2.48
C ASN A 100 -8.87 3.70 -3.77
N GLY A 101 -9.78 2.72 -3.76
CA GLY A 101 -10.03 1.86 -4.92
C GLY A 101 -8.98 0.77 -5.14
N HIS A 102 -8.11 0.51 -4.16
CA HIS A 102 -7.05 -0.48 -4.23
C HIS A 102 -7.18 -1.51 -3.13
N LEU A 103 -6.98 -2.78 -3.48
CA LEU A 103 -6.89 -3.87 -2.51
C LEU A 103 -5.44 -3.97 -2.00
N LEU A 104 -5.23 -3.61 -0.74
CA LEU A 104 -3.99 -3.83 -0.01
C LEU A 104 -4.01 -5.22 0.61
N THR A 105 -2.85 -5.83 0.76
CA THR A 105 -2.71 -7.13 1.42
C THR A 105 -1.71 -7.00 2.54
N GLU A 106 -2.14 -7.34 3.74
CA GLU A 106 -1.34 -7.30 4.95
C GLU A 106 -1.30 -8.69 5.56
N GLU A 107 -0.11 -9.17 5.93
CA GLU A 107 0.00 -10.36 6.76
C GLU A 107 -0.46 -10.01 8.18
N VAL A 108 -1.54 -10.67 8.61
CA VAL A 108 -1.99 -10.59 9.99
C VAL A 108 -1.04 -11.46 10.78
N ALA A 109 -0.16 -10.83 11.56
CA ALA A 109 0.72 -11.56 12.43
C ALA A 109 -0.17 -12.34 13.41
N LYS A 110 -0.17 -13.68 13.31
CA LYS A 110 -0.79 -14.55 14.30
C LYS A 110 -0.10 -14.29 15.63
N ALA A 111 -0.69 -13.40 16.41
CA ALA A 111 -0.27 -13.12 17.75
C ALA A 111 -0.31 -14.44 18.55
N PRO A 112 0.80 -14.92 19.12
CA PRO A 112 0.67 -15.81 20.26
C PRO A 112 -0.14 -15.04 21.32
N ALA A 113 -1.11 -15.68 21.95
CA ALA A 113 -2.04 -15.10 22.92
C ALA A 113 -1.40 -14.49 24.19
N LEU A 114 -0.09 -14.24 24.18
CA LEU A 114 0.64 -13.46 25.17
C LEU A 114 1.02 -12.10 24.58
N THR A 115 0.28 -11.07 25.00
CA THR A 115 0.70 -9.66 25.02
C THR A 115 1.53 -9.25 23.82
N VAL A 116 0.86 -9.08 22.67
CA VAL A 116 1.45 -8.37 21.55
C VAL A 116 1.70 -6.94 22.03
N PRO A 117 2.95 -6.44 22.04
CA PRO A 117 3.17 -5.02 22.20
C PRO A 117 2.43 -4.34 21.05
N GLU A 118 1.47 -3.47 21.39
CA GLU A 118 0.76 -2.57 20.49
C GLU A 118 1.64 -2.26 19.28
N ARG A 119 1.27 -2.78 18.10
CA ARG A 119 1.95 -2.42 16.86
C ARG A 119 1.65 -0.95 16.65
N ALA A 120 2.61 -0.10 16.99
CA ALA A 120 2.45 1.32 16.77
C ALA A 120 2.20 1.57 15.29
N GLU A 121 1.06 2.22 15.03
CA GLU A 121 0.66 2.60 13.69
C GLU A 121 1.79 3.40 13.02
N PRO A 122 2.13 3.08 11.76
CA PRO A 122 3.08 3.87 11.01
C PRO A 122 2.63 5.34 10.95
N THR A 123 3.53 6.25 11.31
CA THR A 123 3.29 7.69 11.24
C THR A 123 4.21 8.33 10.21
N PHE A 124 3.76 9.42 9.60
CA PHE A 124 4.57 10.19 8.65
C PHE A 124 5.23 11.38 9.33
N VAL A 125 6.54 11.50 9.16
CA VAL A 125 7.32 12.69 9.51
C VAL A 125 7.62 13.45 8.23
N ASP A 126 6.80 14.46 7.95
CA ASP A 126 7.02 15.42 6.86
C ASP A 126 8.09 16.44 7.25
N GLU A 127 8.80 16.98 6.26
CA GLU A 127 9.92 17.92 6.48
C GLU A 127 10.98 17.41 7.48
N LEU A 128 11.36 16.12 7.36
CA LEU A 128 12.29 15.45 8.29
C LEU A 128 13.57 16.23 8.55
N CYS A 129 14.14 16.89 7.52
CA CYS A 129 15.34 17.72 7.68
C CYS A 129 15.12 18.85 8.69
N ALA A 130 14.02 19.62 8.56
CA ALA A 130 13.70 20.69 9.50
C ALA A 130 13.39 20.13 10.90
N ALA A 131 12.62 19.05 10.97
CA ALA A 131 12.22 18.44 12.24
C ALA A 131 13.44 17.88 13.03
N SER A 132 14.46 17.41 12.31
CA SER A 132 15.71 16.89 12.91
C SER A 132 16.54 17.94 13.63
N ALA A 133 16.41 19.22 13.28
CA ALA A 133 17.13 20.31 13.95
C ALA A 133 16.64 20.52 15.40
N SER A 134 15.40 20.15 15.70
CA SER A 134 14.75 20.33 17.00
C SER A 134 14.53 19.03 17.78
N ASN A 135 14.62 17.86 17.14
CA ASN A 135 14.32 16.57 17.77
C ASN A 135 15.47 15.55 17.52
N PRO A 136 16.18 15.08 18.58
CA PRO A 136 17.28 14.13 18.44
C PRO A 136 16.85 12.77 17.85
N ASP A 137 15.61 12.33 18.08
CA ASP A 137 15.10 11.09 17.49
C ASP A 137 14.97 11.22 15.97
N TYR A 138 14.58 12.41 15.50
CA TYR A 138 14.49 12.71 14.06
C TYR A 138 15.88 12.89 13.43
N ALA A 139 16.89 13.36 14.17
CA ALA A 139 18.28 13.34 13.72
C ALA A 139 18.78 11.90 13.51
N SER A 140 18.43 10.96 14.39
CA SER A 140 18.73 9.54 14.20
C SER A 140 18.03 8.96 12.96
N LEU A 141 16.76 9.32 12.73
CA LEU A 141 16.04 8.92 11.51
C LEU A 141 16.66 9.52 10.25
N LEU A 142 17.06 10.79 10.26
CA LEU A 142 17.72 11.43 9.12
C LEU A 142 19.04 10.73 8.77
N SER A 143 19.79 10.27 9.77
CA SER A 143 20.98 9.44 9.56
C SER A 143 20.63 8.10 8.89
N GLN A 144 19.55 7.44 9.30
CA GLN A 144 19.07 6.19 8.66
C GLN A 144 18.62 6.44 7.22
N VAL A 145 17.91 7.54 6.96
CA VAL A 145 17.51 7.94 5.60
C VAL A 145 18.73 8.21 4.74
N THR A 146 19.76 8.89 5.27
CA THR A 146 21.01 9.17 4.54
C THR A 146 21.71 7.87 4.13
N ALA A 147 21.86 6.91 5.07
CA ALA A 147 22.46 5.61 4.77
C ALA A 147 21.65 4.84 3.71
N LEU A 148 20.32 4.75 3.89
CA LEU A 148 19.44 4.08 2.93
C LEU A 148 19.46 4.74 1.55
N ALA A 149 19.62 6.06 1.50
CA ALA A 149 19.71 6.80 0.25
C ALA A 149 21.00 6.48 -0.50
N ALA A 150 22.14 6.42 0.20
CA ALA A 150 23.41 5.99 -0.38
C ALA A 150 23.33 4.55 -0.92
N ASP A 151 22.64 3.65 -0.22
CA ASP A 151 22.50 2.24 -0.65
C ASP A 151 21.59 2.05 -1.89
N CYS A 152 20.66 2.98 -2.13
CA CYS A 152 19.61 2.81 -3.15
C CYS A 152 19.81 3.67 -4.42
N PHE A 153 20.65 4.71 -4.33
CA PHE A 153 20.76 5.75 -5.34
C PHE A 153 22.23 6.15 -5.58
N ASP A 154 22.76 5.73 -6.73
CA ASP A 154 24.17 5.94 -7.12
C ASP A 154 24.52 7.42 -7.34
N ASP A 155 23.52 8.29 -7.56
CA ASP A 155 23.70 9.73 -7.77
C ASP A 155 23.98 10.51 -6.47
N PHE A 156 24.20 9.81 -5.36
CA PHE A 156 24.83 10.38 -4.16
C PHE A 156 26.32 10.67 -4.36
N GLU A 157 26.95 10.11 -5.40
CA GLU A 157 28.38 10.28 -5.68
C GLU A 157 28.76 11.65 -6.25
N ASP A 158 27.81 12.53 -6.58
CA ASP A 158 28.03 13.90 -7.07
C ASP A 158 28.54 14.89 -5.97
N GLY A 159 29.18 14.37 -4.92
CA GLY A 159 29.88 15.14 -3.89
C GLY A 159 29.01 15.63 -2.72
N GLU A 160 27.74 15.25 -2.64
CA GLU A 160 26.88 15.60 -1.51
C GLU A 160 26.85 14.45 -0.49
N PRO A 161 27.45 14.62 0.71
CA PRO A 161 27.61 13.52 1.65
C PRO A 161 26.30 13.11 2.35
N THR A 162 25.25 13.94 2.28
CA THR A 162 24.02 13.73 3.04
C THR A 162 22.74 14.02 2.25
N ILE A 163 21.63 13.38 2.65
CA ILE A 163 20.31 13.62 2.03
C ILE A 163 19.84 15.06 2.27
N GLU A 164 20.23 15.65 3.39
CA GLU A 164 19.91 17.04 3.73
C GLU A 164 20.57 18.02 2.75
N ALA A 165 21.84 17.80 2.41
CA ALA A 165 22.56 18.66 1.48
C ALA A 165 21.98 18.55 0.06
N ALA A 166 21.67 17.32 -0.39
CA ALA A 166 20.96 17.08 -1.64
C ALA A 166 19.57 17.73 -1.65
N ALA A 167 18.81 17.59 -0.56
CA ALA A 167 17.48 18.16 -0.42
C ALA A 167 17.50 19.69 -0.47
N LYS A 168 18.44 20.33 0.23
CA LYS A 168 18.65 21.78 0.19
C LYS A 168 19.01 22.28 -1.20
N ARG A 169 19.92 21.59 -1.89
CA ARG A 169 20.37 21.97 -3.25
C ARG A 169 19.27 21.82 -4.30
N LEU A 170 18.49 20.74 -4.21
CA LEU A 170 17.47 20.39 -5.20
C LEU A 170 16.07 20.92 -4.85
N GLY A 171 15.93 21.57 -3.69
CA GLY A 171 14.64 22.05 -3.19
C GLY A 171 13.67 20.92 -2.85
N TRP A 172 14.18 19.79 -2.38
CA TRP A 172 13.37 18.65 -1.96
C TRP A 172 12.94 18.77 -0.50
N THR A 173 11.72 18.33 -0.24
CA THR A 173 11.24 17.95 1.08
C THR A 173 11.48 16.46 1.28
N VAL A 174 12.05 16.09 2.44
CA VAL A 174 12.26 14.69 2.83
C VAL A 174 11.13 14.26 3.75
N VAL A 175 10.45 13.17 3.39
CA VAL A 175 9.42 12.53 4.22
C VAL A 175 9.89 11.15 4.65
N ALA A 176 9.63 10.79 5.91
CA ALA A 176 9.85 9.44 6.42
C ALA A 176 8.54 8.82 6.91
N LEU A 177 8.35 7.54 6.62
CA LEU A 177 7.37 6.68 7.27
C LEU A 177 8.07 5.96 8.42
N VAL A 178 7.57 6.13 9.63
CA VAL A 178 8.21 5.67 10.86
C VAL A 178 7.25 4.84 11.70
N SER A 179 7.77 3.86 12.44
CA SER A 179 7.03 3.20 13.51
C SER A 179 7.78 3.38 14.81
N THR A 180 7.05 3.58 15.90
CA THR A 180 7.61 3.81 17.23
C THR A 180 7.49 2.53 18.03
N ASN A 181 8.60 1.94 18.48
CA ASN A 181 8.51 0.72 19.28
C ASN A 181 7.96 1.02 20.70
N SER A 182 7.71 -0.03 21.48
CA SER A 182 7.21 0.08 22.87
C SER A 182 8.14 0.84 23.83
N ILE A 183 9.39 1.10 23.43
CA ILE A 183 10.38 1.85 24.20
C ILE A 183 10.41 3.33 23.75
N GLY A 184 9.53 3.73 22.83
CA GLY A 184 9.47 5.08 22.28
C GLY A 184 10.52 5.36 21.19
N LYS A 185 11.30 4.36 20.78
CA LYS A 185 12.33 4.55 19.75
C LYS A 185 11.71 4.47 18.36
N SER A 186 11.93 5.50 17.56
CA SER A 186 11.50 5.55 16.16
C SER A 186 12.37 4.66 15.27
N GLN A 187 11.73 3.89 14.41
CA GLN A 187 12.35 3.06 13.38
C GLN A 187 11.87 3.50 12.00
N LEU A 188 12.81 3.65 11.05
CA LEU A 188 12.49 3.97 9.66
C LEU A 188 11.86 2.76 8.95
N LEU A 189 10.69 2.95 8.35
CA LEU A 189 10.01 1.95 7.52
C LEU A 189 10.14 2.23 6.02
N ALA A 190 10.11 3.49 5.63
CA ALA A 190 10.34 3.96 4.26
C ALA A 190 10.70 5.44 4.27
N TYR A 191 11.29 5.93 3.18
CA TYR A 191 11.41 7.37 2.97
C TYR A 191 11.11 7.74 1.52
N GLY A 192 10.77 9.00 1.32
CA GLY A 192 10.65 9.61 0.02
C GLY A 192 11.16 11.04 0.01
N THR A 193 11.40 11.56 -1.20
CA THR A 193 11.65 12.98 -1.41
C THR A 193 10.72 13.51 -2.47
N TYR A 194 10.20 14.71 -2.25
CA TYR A 194 9.34 15.38 -3.22
C TYR A 194 9.63 16.86 -3.30
N CYS A 195 9.22 17.52 -4.38
CA CYS A 195 9.26 18.97 -4.48
C CYS A 195 8.11 19.50 -5.34
N GLN A 196 7.82 20.79 -5.20
CA GLN A 196 6.95 21.49 -6.15
C GLN A 196 7.71 21.68 -7.47
N GLU A 197 7.15 21.16 -8.56
CA GLU A 197 7.71 21.39 -9.90
C GLU A 197 6.75 22.27 -10.70
N SER A 198 7.00 23.58 -10.64
CA SER A 198 6.22 24.61 -11.33
C SER A 198 6.06 24.35 -12.83
N ARG A 199 7.06 23.73 -13.47
CA ARG A 199 7.02 23.44 -14.91
C ARG A 199 6.07 22.30 -15.27
N LEU A 200 5.82 21.42 -14.31
CA LEU A 200 4.88 20.30 -14.45
C LEU A 200 3.49 20.65 -13.93
N GLY A 201 3.34 21.78 -13.24
CA GLY A 201 2.08 22.18 -12.62
C GLY A 201 1.67 21.23 -11.50
N GLY A 202 2.63 20.70 -10.74
CA GLY A 202 2.31 19.74 -9.68
C GLY A 202 3.49 19.37 -8.78
N LEU A 203 3.30 18.30 -8.02
CA LEU A 203 4.32 17.72 -7.15
C LEU A 203 5.16 16.69 -7.93
N TYR A 204 6.46 16.67 -7.70
CA TYR A 204 7.36 15.66 -8.24
C TYR A 204 7.89 14.78 -7.12
N LEU A 205 7.55 13.49 -7.14
CA LEU A 205 8.10 12.46 -6.26
C LEU A 205 9.43 11.99 -6.84
N ALA A 206 10.53 12.51 -6.28
CA ALA A 206 11.87 12.33 -6.81
C ALA A 206 12.48 10.97 -6.41
N ARG A 207 12.32 10.58 -5.13
CA ARG A 207 12.87 9.32 -4.60
C ARG A 207 11.85 8.62 -3.70
N VAL A 208 11.89 7.29 -3.73
CA VAL A 208 11.19 6.40 -2.79
C VAL A 208 12.10 5.22 -2.52
N ALA A 209 12.34 4.90 -1.25
CA ALA A 209 13.07 3.69 -0.88
C ALA A 209 12.54 3.08 0.43
N VAL A 210 12.78 1.78 0.56
CA VAL A 210 12.37 0.94 1.69
C VAL A 210 13.58 0.10 2.11
N PRO A 211 13.96 0.11 3.42
CA PRO A 211 14.98 -0.79 3.96
C PRO A 211 14.74 -2.24 3.54
N GLN A 212 15.80 -3.01 3.31
CA GLN A 212 15.69 -4.34 2.71
C GLN A 212 14.79 -5.29 3.54
N GLU A 213 14.91 -5.23 4.87
CA GLU A 213 14.12 -5.95 5.86
C GLU A 213 12.63 -5.60 5.89
N HIS A 214 12.26 -4.47 5.26
CA HIS A 214 10.90 -3.94 5.21
C HIS A 214 10.28 -3.97 3.81
N ARG A 215 11.03 -4.44 2.81
CA ARG A 215 10.51 -4.60 1.45
C ARG A 215 9.38 -5.63 1.41
N ARG A 216 8.47 -5.45 0.45
CA ARG A 216 7.27 -6.30 0.23
C ARG A 216 6.22 -6.24 1.36
N LYS A 217 6.34 -5.31 2.31
CA LYS A 217 5.33 -5.05 3.36
C LYS A 217 4.39 -3.89 3.04
N GLY A 218 4.33 -3.44 1.79
CA GLY A 218 3.42 -2.36 1.37
C GLY A 218 3.86 -0.93 1.70
N TYR A 219 4.95 -0.70 2.44
CA TYR A 219 5.36 0.65 2.85
C TYR A 219 5.66 1.63 1.71
N ALA A 220 6.17 1.15 0.57
CA ALA A 220 6.32 1.99 -0.62
C ALA A 220 4.94 2.47 -1.13
N SER A 221 3.94 1.58 -1.15
CA SER A 221 2.57 1.93 -1.51
C SER A 221 1.97 2.91 -0.52
N GLN A 222 2.14 2.70 0.79
CA GLN A 222 1.66 3.64 1.82
C GLN A 222 2.25 5.04 1.63
N LEU A 223 3.56 5.14 1.35
CA LEU A 223 4.21 6.43 1.12
C LEU A 223 3.71 7.13 -0.15
N VAL A 224 3.51 6.39 -1.24
CA VAL A 224 2.96 6.97 -2.48
C VAL A 224 1.48 7.35 -2.27
N SER A 225 0.68 6.54 -1.58
CA SER A 225 -0.71 6.88 -1.22
C SER A 225 -0.79 8.14 -0.36
N TRP A 226 0.10 8.29 0.63
CA TRP A 226 0.20 9.51 1.43
C TRP A 226 0.52 10.73 0.55
N MET A 227 1.42 10.59 -0.43
CA MET A 227 1.69 11.65 -1.40
C MET A 227 0.47 12.00 -2.27
N VAL A 228 -0.37 11.02 -2.61
CA VAL A 228 -1.64 11.24 -3.33
C VAL A 228 -2.63 12.01 -2.47
N ALA A 229 -2.79 11.63 -1.20
CA ALA A 229 -3.64 12.37 -0.26
C ALA A 229 -3.13 13.82 -0.08
N ARG A 230 -1.81 13.99 0.10
CA ARG A 230 -1.20 15.32 0.16
C ARG A 230 -1.42 16.15 -1.10
N LEU A 231 -1.43 15.51 -2.28
CA LEU A 231 -1.74 16.20 -3.52
C LEU A 231 -3.15 16.78 -3.47
N GLN A 232 -4.13 16.04 -2.95
CA GLN A 232 -5.53 16.48 -2.79
C GLN A 232 -5.67 17.65 -1.81
N ASP A 233 -4.86 17.66 -0.76
CA ASP A 233 -4.82 18.77 0.21
C ASP A 233 -4.10 20.02 -0.34
N SER A 234 -3.37 19.87 -1.45
CA SER A 234 -2.62 20.94 -2.09
C SER A 234 -3.38 21.55 -3.27
N SER A 235 -2.99 22.74 -3.72
CA SER A 235 -3.49 23.33 -4.97
C SER A 235 -2.94 22.67 -6.24
N SER A 236 -2.11 21.64 -6.10
CA SER A 236 -1.49 20.92 -7.22
C SER A 236 -2.47 19.92 -7.83
N LYS A 237 -2.53 19.86 -9.15
CA LYS A 237 -3.45 18.98 -9.88
C LYS A 237 -2.86 17.64 -10.29
N SER A 238 -1.54 17.49 -10.10
CA SER A 238 -0.79 16.36 -10.63
C SER A 238 0.38 15.96 -9.74
N LEU A 239 0.65 14.65 -9.69
CA LEU A 239 1.81 14.05 -9.04
C LEU A 239 2.62 13.28 -10.09
N TRP A 240 3.89 13.63 -10.21
CA TRP A 240 4.80 13.10 -11.22
C TRP A 240 5.85 12.21 -10.56
N VAL A 241 6.24 11.14 -11.24
CA VAL A 241 7.30 10.24 -10.75
C VAL A 241 8.13 9.73 -11.93
N HIS A 242 9.45 9.68 -11.74
CA HIS A 242 10.35 8.95 -12.65
C HIS A 242 10.67 7.59 -12.03
N ALA A 243 9.78 6.63 -12.26
CA ALA A 243 9.74 5.39 -11.51
C ALA A 243 10.72 4.35 -12.07
N LYS A 244 11.58 3.79 -11.20
CA LYS A 244 12.27 2.51 -11.45
C LYS A 244 11.23 1.38 -11.59
N PRO A 245 11.56 0.25 -12.27
CA PRO A 245 10.60 -0.83 -12.55
C PRO A 245 9.73 -1.31 -11.39
N LEU A 246 10.30 -1.45 -10.19
CA LEU A 246 9.54 -1.86 -9.00
C LEU A 246 8.56 -0.77 -8.54
N LEU A 247 8.95 0.50 -8.61
CA LEU A 247 8.07 1.63 -8.26
C LEU A 247 6.98 1.83 -9.31
N GLN A 248 7.21 1.45 -10.58
CA GLN A 248 6.17 1.48 -11.61
C GLN A 248 4.99 0.57 -11.26
N ILE A 249 5.24 -0.61 -10.69
CA ILE A 249 4.19 -1.52 -10.25
C ILE A 249 3.34 -0.86 -9.16
N VAL A 250 3.98 -0.19 -8.19
CA VAL A 250 3.29 0.54 -7.12
C VAL A 250 2.49 1.72 -7.70
N ALA A 251 3.12 2.55 -8.53
CA ALA A 251 2.51 3.73 -9.13
C ALA A 251 1.31 3.35 -10.03
N SER A 252 1.45 2.35 -10.90
CA SER A 252 0.35 1.87 -11.76
C SER A 252 -0.82 1.36 -10.93
N LYS A 253 -0.54 0.64 -9.83
CA LYS A 253 -1.60 0.22 -8.91
C LYS A 253 -2.35 1.40 -8.33
N LEU A 254 -1.67 2.53 -8.07
CA LEU A 254 -2.24 3.76 -7.51
C LEU A 254 -2.81 4.71 -8.58
N GLY A 255 -3.10 4.21 -9.79
CA GLY A 255 -3.74 5.00 -10.86
C GLY A 255 -2.78 5.91 -11.65
N PHE A 256 -1.46 5.82 -11.46
CA PHE A 256 -0.53 6.56 -12.29
C PHE A 256 -0.51 6.00 -13.71
N SER A 257 -0.55 6.90 -14.69
CA SER A 257 -0.48 6.60 -16.11
C SER A 257 0.93 6.86 -16.65
N TYR A 258 1.36 6.07 -17.65
CA TYR A 258 2.61 6.33 -18.36
C TYR A 258 2.48 7.58 -19.24
N LEU A 259 3.51 8.41 -19.27
CA LEU A 259 3.54 9.56 -20.18
C LEU A 259 3.82 9.16 -21.64
N ASP A 260 4.55 8.05 -21.83
CA ASP A 260 4.87 7.49 -23.13
C ASP A 260 4.18 6.12 -23.27
N PRO A 261 3.21 5.95 -24.18
CA PRO A 261 2.56 4.67 -24.42
C PRO A 261 3.53 3.53 -24.78
N ALA A 262 4.69 3.85 -25.36
CA ALA A 262 5.72 2.85 -25.64
C ALA A 262 6.33 2.25 -24.36
N CYS A 263 6.32 2.98 -23.25
CA CYS A 263 6.72 2.44 -21.94
C CYS A 263 5.67 1.48 -21.39
N GLU A 264 4.38 1.74 -21.64
CA GLU A 264 3.29 0.87 -21.19
C GLU A 264 3.33 -0.50 -21.89
N ALA A 265 3.66 -0.53 -23.19
CA ALA A 265 3.85 -1.78 -23.93
C ALA A 265 4.92 -2.70 -23.31
N LYS A 266 5.89 -2.14 -22.57
CA LYS A 266 6.93 -2.90 -21.86
C LYS A 266 6.42 -3.56 -20.57
N LEU A 267 5.17 -3.35 -20.16
CA LEU A 267 4.57 -4.04 -19.01
C LEU A 267 4.48 -5.56 -19.19
N ALA A 268 4.50 -6.06 -20.43
CA ALA A 268 4.59 -7.49 -20.70
C ALA A 268 5.98 -8.08 -20.41
N MET A 269 7.02 -7.24 -20.30
CA MET A 269 8.38 -7.69 -20.05
C MET A 269 8.60 -8.04 -18.57
N PRO A 270 9.51 -8.99 -18.26
CA PRO A 270 10.01 -9.22 -16.92
C PRO A 270 10.50 -7.93 -16.25
N VAL A 271 10.30 -7.79 -14.93
CA VAL A 271 10.57 -6.55 -14.19
C VAL A 271 12.03 -6.11 -14.27
N ASP A 272 12.95 -7.07 -14.28
CA ASP A 272 14.39 -6.89 -14.42
C ASP A 272 14.82 -6.38 -15.81
N GLN A 273 13.96 -6.49 -16.82
CA GLN A 273 14.21 -6.00 -18.18
C GLN A 273 13.53 -4.65 -18.48
N ARG A 274 12.74 -4.13 -17.53
CA ARG A 274 12.07 -2.83 -17.70
C ARG A 274 13.06 -1.71 -17.42
N GLU A 275 12.89 -0.62 -18.15
CA GLU A 275 13.64 0.62 -17.91
C GLU A 275 12.84 1.54 -16.99
N SER A 276 13.49 2.54 -16.40
CA SER A 276 12.78 3.61 -15.68
C SER A 276 11.90 4.41 -16.64
N ALA A 277 10.72 4.81 -16.18
CA ALA A 277 9.73 5.50 -17.00
C ALA A 277 9.11 6.66 -16.22
N TRP A 278 8.71 7.70 -16.93
CA TRP A 278 7.93 8.79 -16.35
C TRP A 278 6.45 8.40 -16.30
N MET A 279 5.85 8.64 -15.14
CA MET A 279 4.44 8.40 -14.88
C MET A 279 3.82 9.61 -14.18
N ALA A 280 2.52 9.80 -14.33
CA ALA A 280 1.78 10.87 -13.67
C ALA A 280 0.41 10.39 -13.17
N LEU A 281 0.01 10.90 -12.01
CA LEU A 281 -1.36 10.86 -11.52
C LEU A 281 -1.96 12.27 -11.67
N ARG A 282 -3.21 12.35 -12.14
CA ARG A 282 -3.97 13.60 -12.28
C ARG A 282 -5.29 13.44 -11.54
N LEU A 283 -5.64 14.43 -10.71
CA LEU A 283 -6.87 14.38 -9.89
C LEU A 283 -8.13 14.76 -10.67
N GLU A 284 -7.99 15.63 -11.67
CA GLU A 284 -9.11 16.02 -12.53
C GLU A 284 -9.12 15.16 -13.80
N PRO A 285 -10.26 14.53 -14.14
CA PRO A 285 -10.43 13.91 -15.45
C PRO A 285 -10.28 14.99 -16.52
N GLU A 286 -9.33 14.77 -17.43
CA GLU A 286 -8.94 15.75 -18.44
C GLU A 286 -10.12 16.04 -19.39
N GLU A 287 -10.83 17.16 -19.18
CA GLU A 287 -11.56 17.78 -20.28
C GLU A 287 -10.52 18.34 -21.27
N ALA A 288 -10.24 17.54 -22.31
CA ALA A 288 -9.36 17.81 -23.45
C ALA A 288 -7.83 17.70 -23.20
N ALA A 289 -7.28 16.61 -23.73
CA ALA A 289 -5.86 16.26 -23.86
C ALA A 289 -4.92 17.46 -24.05
N HIS A 290 -4.28 17.90 -22.97
CA HIS A 290 -3.13 18.77 -23.05
C HIS A 290 -1.89 17.92 -23.35
N GLU A 291 -1.43 18.07 -24.59
CA GLU A 291 -0.13 17.60 -25.04
C GLU A 291 0.97 17.87 -23.99
N LEU A 292 1.79 16.85 -23.71
CA LEU A 292 2.98 16.98 -22.86
C LEU A 292 3.73 18.28 -23.17
N PRO A 293 4.14 19.07 -22.16
CA PRO A 293 4.90 20.29 -22.38
C PRO A 293 6.07 20.02 -23.34
N LYS A 294 6.16 20.76 -24.45
CA LYS A 294 7.13 20.53 -25.54
C LYS A 294 8.57 20.31 -25.05
N ARG A 295 8.95 20.95 -23.94
CA ARG A 295 10.28 20.84 -23.33
C ARG A 295 10.53 19.46 -22.72
N LEU A 296 9.51 18.82 -22.15
CA LEU A 296 9.61 17.48 -21.57
C LEU A 296 9.79 16.44 -22.66
N ARG A 297 9.04 16.58 -23.76
CA ARG A 297 9.27 15.82 -25.01
C ARG A 297 10.73 15.96 -25.48
N ARG A 298 11.29 17.18 -25.45
CA ARG A 298 12.71 17.43 -25.82
C ARG A 298 13.72 16.82 -24.83
N GLN A 299 13.47 16.89 -23.53
CA GLN A 299 14.35 16.30 -22.52
C GLN A 299 14.34 14.78 -22.57
N MET A 300 13.17 14.17 -22.77
CA MET A 300 13.02 12.73 -23.00
C MET A 300 13.79 12.30 -24.26
N ALA A 301 13.61 13.03 -25.37
CA ALA A 301 14.33 12.76 -26.62
C ALA A 301 15.86 12.90 -26.46
N LYS A 302 16.33 13.89 -25.68
CA LYS A 302 17.76 14.06 -25.40
C LYS A 302 18.31 12.90 -24.56
N LYS A 303 17.67 12.55 -23.43
CA LYS A 303 18.11 11.43 -22.58
C LYS A 303 18.11 10.09 -23.31
N GLN A 304 17.15 9.85 -24.20
CA GLN A 304 17.14 8.63 -25.04
C GLN A 304 18.29 8.61 -26.05
N ARG A 305 18.68 9.79 -26.58
CA ARG A 305 19.81 9.91 -27.50
C ARG A 305 21.15 9.70 -26.80
N ASP A 306 21.30 10.21 -25.59
CA ASP A 306 22.54 10.09 -24.80
C ASP A 306 22.77 8.67 -24.24
N ARG A 307 21.77 7.76 -24.34
CA ARG A 307 21.85 6.36 -23.91
C ARG A 307 22.13 5.35 -25.04
N ARG A 308 22.15 5.80 -26.30
CA ARG A 308 22.48 4.97 -27.48
C ARG A 308 23.91 5.24 -27.90
#